data_AF-X1DDF8-F1
#
_entry.id   AF-X1DDF8-F1
#
_cell.length_a   1.000
_cell.length_b   1.000
_cell.length_c   1.000
_cell.angle_alpha   90.00
_cell.angle_beta   90.00
_cell.angle_gamma   90.00
#
_symmetry.space_group_name_H-M   'P 1'
#
loop_
_entity.id
_entity.type
_entity.pdbx_description
1 polymer ?
#
loop_
_entity_poly.entity_id
_entity_poly.type
_entity_poly.pdbx_seq_one_letter_code
_entity_poly.pdbx_strand_id
1 'polypeptide(L)'
;MNMELDVERDWLDELEKFISRWESETESIKQRTLDPEECGKITDIFHRDSDGLLVRRPVGISDEEIFSRLERLDGKLGSALAMVCISSELKTTKKF
;
A
#
# COMPACT_ATOMS: atom_id res chain seq x y z
N MET A 1 21.72 -18.25 22.56
CA MET A 1 21.67 -17.43 21.33
C MET A 1 20.37 -17.77 20.64
N ASN A 2 19.45 -16.80 20.51
CA ASN A 2 18.16 -16.93 19.83
C ASN A 2 17.94 -15.77 18.83
N MET A 3 19.02 -15.13 18.36
CA MET A 3 18.96 -13.91 17.54
C MET A 3 18.22 -14.08 16.20
N GLU A 4 18.23 -15.27 15.58
CA GLU A 4 17.55 -15.47 14.28
C GLU A 4 16.02 -15.49 14.41
N LEU A 5 15.49 -16.02 15.51
CA LEU A 5 14.04 -15.99 15.80
C LEU A 5 13.56 -14.57 16.13
N ASP A 6 14.43 -13.73 16.69
CA ASP A 6 14.08 -12.35 17.04
C ASP A 6 13.92 -11.50 15.77
N VAL A 7 14.81 -11.67 14.78
CA VAL A 7 14.75 -10.93 13.50
C VAL A 7 13.51 -11.29 12.66
N GLU A 8 13.13 -12.57 12.62
CA GLU A 8 11.93 -13.01 11.88
C GLU A 8 10.65 -12.47 12.50
N ARG A 9 10.56 -12.49 13.83
CA ARG A 9 9.40 -11.96 14.55
C ARG A 9 9.29 -10.44 14.42
N ASP A 10 10.41 -9.74 14.54
CA ASP A 10 10.44 -8.29 14.35
C ASP A 10 9.97 -7.91 12.94
N TRP A 11 10.45 -8.61 11.91
CA TRP A 11 10.03 -8.37 10.54
C TRP A 11 8.53 -8.68 10.31
N LEU A 12 8.03 -9.79 10.87
CA LEU A 12 6.60 -10.13 10.79
C LEU A 12 5.74 -9.07 11.50
N ASP A 13 6.15 -8.59 12.67
CA ASP A 13 5.46 -7.52 13.38
C ASP A 13 5.45 -6.22 12.56
N GLU A 14 6.54 -5.90 11.85
CA GLU A 14 6.60 -4.77 10.94
C GLU A 14 5.69 -4.94 9.71
N LEU A 15 5.62 -6.14 9.14
CA LEU A 15 4.67 -6.47 8.07
C LEU A 15 3.22 -6.31 8.53
N GLU A 16 2.87 -6.82 9.71
CA GLU A 16 1.50 -6.68 10.25
C GLU A 16 1.14 -5.21 10.49
N LYS A 17 2.08 -4.41 11.01
CA LYS A 17 1.88 -2.97 11.17
C LYS A 17 1.72 -2.27 9.82
N PHE A 18 2.52 -2.65 8.82
CA PHE A 18 2.41 -2.12 7.47
C PHE A 18 1.03 -2.42 6.87
N ILE A 19 0.59 -3.68 6.93
CA ILE A 19 -0.71 -4.11 6.40
C ILE A 19 -1.84 -3.37 7.11
N SER A 20 -1.84 -3.38 8.44
CA SER A 20 -2.90 -2.74 9.24
C SER A 20 -3.00 -1.24 8.95
N ARG A 21 -1.87 -0.54 8.85
CA ARG A 21 -1.81 0.88 8.50
C ARG A 21 -2.45 1.12 7.14
N TRP A 22 -2.01 0.39 6.12
CA TRP A 22 -2.48 0.60 4.75
C TRP A 22 -3.92 0.15 4.52
N GLU A 23 -4.43 -0.85 5.25
CA GLU A 23 -5.85 -1.16 5.26
C GLU A 23 -6.66 0.02 5.82
N SER A 24 -6.22 0.59 6.94
CA SER A 24 -6.86 1.78 7.51
C SER A 24 -6.78 3.00 6.58
N GLU A 25 -5.63 3.25 5.97
CA GLU A 25 -5.47 4.34 5.00
C GLU A 25 -6.34 4.12 3.76
N THR A 26 -6.43 2.89 3.26
CA THR A 26 -7.29 2.54 2.12
C THR A 26 -8.77 2.85 2.42
N GLU A 27 -9.26 2.50 3.61
CA GLU A 27 -10.62 2.85 4.01
C GLU A 27 -10.82 4.37 4.16
N SER A 28 -9.80 5.09 4.64
CA SER A 28 -9.84 6.56 4.71
C SER A 28 -9.87 7.21 3.33
N ILE A 29 -9.07 6.70 2.38
CA ILE A 29 -8.98 7.20 1.00
C ILE A 29 -10.35 7.12 0.31
N LYS A 30 -11.12 6.05 0.49
CA LYS A 30 -12.46 5.89 -0.10
C LYS A 30 -13.43 7.03 0.24
N GLN A 31 -13.20 7.75 1.34
CA GLN A 31 -14.06 8.85 1.79
C GLN A 31 -13.58 10.22 1.28
N ARG A 32 -12.47 10.25 0.53
CA ARG A 32 -11.85 11.46 0.01
C ARG A 32 -12.16 11.63 -1.47
N THR A 33 -11.93 12.83 -1.97
CA THR A 33 -11.86 13.13 -3.39
C THR A 33 -10.46 13.64 -3.66
N LEU A 34 -9.71 12.97 -4.53
CA LEU A 34 -8.30 13.22 -4.76
C LEU A 34 -8.08 13.62 -6.22
N ASP A 35 -7.15 14.53 -6.47
CA ASP A 35 -6.66 14.76 -7.81
C ASP A 35 -5.64 13.66 -8.22
N PRO A 36 -5.30 13.54 -9.53
CA PRO A 36 -4.43 12.47 -10.00
C PRO A 36 -3.01 12.54 -9.44
N GLU A 37 -2.52 13.72 -9.08
CA GLU A 37 -1.18 13.88 -8.50
C GLU A 37 -1.15 13.35 -7.06
N GLU A 38 -2.18 13.63 -6.27
CA GLU A 38 -2.35 13.03 -4.94
C GLU A 38 -2.46 11.51 -5.02
N CYS A 39 -3.25 10.99 -5.96
CA CYS A 39 -3.35 9.55 -6.18
C CYS A 39 -2.02 8.89 -6.54
N GLY A 40 -1.25 9.51 -7.45
CA GLY A 40 0.08 9.03 -7.81
C GLY A 40 1.02 8.99 -6.61
N LYS A 41 1.04 10.04 -5.78
CA LYS A 41 1.86 10.08 -4.56
C LYS A 41 1.52 8.96 -3.59
N ILE A 42 0.24 8.63 -3.42
CA ILE A 42 -0.18 7.56 -2.51
C ILE A 42 0.35 6.21 -3.01
N THR A 43 0.17 5.91 -4.30
CA THR A 43 0.70 4.69 -4.92
C THR A 43 2.22 4.61 -4.77
N ASP A 44 2.94 5.70 -5.03
CA ASP A 44 4.40 5.76 -4.90
C ASP A 44 4.87 5.52 -3.46
N ILE A 45 4.16 6.05 -2.46
CA ILE A 45 4.46 5.80 -1.04
C ILE A 45 4.21 4.33 -0.71
N PHE A 46 3.09 3.76 -1.16
CA PHE A 46 2.76 2.35 -0.92
C PHE A 46 3.83 1.41 -1.48
N HIS A 47 4.22 1.59 -2.75
CA HIS A 47 5.23 0.73 -3.39
C HIS A 47 6.60 0.91 -2.75
N ARG A 48 7.03 2.13 -2.46
CA ARG A 48 8.31 2.37 -1.76
C ARG A 48 8.36 1.70 -0.39
N ASP A 49 7.29 1.82 0.41
CA ASP A 49 7.25 1.23 1.74
C ASP A 49 7.20 -0.32 1.66
N SER A 50 6.47 -0.86 0.68
CA SER A 50 6.41 -2.30 0.40
C SER A 50 7.78 -2.85 -0.05
N ASP A 51 8.45 -2.18 -0.99
CA ASP A 51 9.78 -2.55 -1.47
C ASP A 51 10.80 -2.52 -0.33
N GLY A 52 10.74 -1.48 0.51
CA GLY A 52 11.59 -1.36 1.70
C GLY A 52 11.40 -2.53 2.67
N LEU A 53 10.18 -3.03 2.83
CA LEU A 53 9.87 -4.20 3.66
C LEU A 53 10.41 -5.51 3.04
N LEU A 54 10.25 -5.67 1.72
CA LEU A 54 10.68 -6.87 0.99
C LEU A 54 12.21 -7.00 0.90
N VAL A 55 12.93 -5.89 0.75
CA VAL A 55 14.41 -5.87 0.69
C VAL A 55 15.05 -6.42 1.97
N ARG A 56 14.43 -6.18 3.12
CA ARG A 56 14.91 -6.63 4.44
C ARG A 56 14.29 -7.95 4.91
N ARG A 57 13.61 -8.67 4.02
CA ARG A 57 12.92 -9.93 4.35
C ARG A 57 13.91 -11.00 4.84
N PRO A 58 13.63 -11.67 5.97
CA PRO A 58 14.40 -12.82 6.43
C PRO A 58 14.31 -14.03 5.48
N VAL A 59 15.35 -14.85 5.43
CA VAL A 59 15.45 -16.00 4.50
C VAL A 59 14.49 -17.14 4.87
N GLY A 60 14.05 -17.25 6.13
CA GLY A 60 13.16 -18.33 6.60
C GLY A 60 11.66 -18.13 6.31
N ILE A 61 11.26 -16.96 5.79
CA ILE A 61 9.86 -16.64 5.51
C ILE A 61 9.50 -16.99 4.06
N SER A 62 8.39 -17.70 3.85
CA SER A 62 7.91 -18.10 2.52
C SER A 62 7.33 -16.91 1.75
N ASP A 63 7.78 -16.76 0.51
CA ASP A 63 7.38 -15.73 -0.44
C ASP A 63 5.86 -15.75 -0.71
N GLU A 64 5.24 -16.92 -0.84
CA GLU A 64 3.88 -17.07 -1.36
C GLU A 64 2.81 -16.41 -0.46
N GLU A 65 2.88 -16.63 0.85
CA GLU A 65 1.92 -16.06 1.81
C GLU A 65 2.06 -14.54 1.89
N ILE A 66 3.30 -14.05 1.90
CA ILE A 66 3.62 -12.62 1.97
C ILE A 66 3.15 -11.90 0.71
N PHE A 67 3.52 -12.41 -0.46
CA PHE A 67 3.14 -11.82 -1.74
C PHE A 67 1.63 -11.81 -1.90
N SER A 68 0.94 -12.89 -1.54
CA SER A 68 -0.53 -12.95 -1.61
C SER A 68 -1.20 -11.86 -0.76
N ARG A 69 -0.66 -11.57 0.43
CA ARG A 69 -1.20 -10.53 1.32
C ARG A 69 -0.92 -9.12 0.80
N LEU A 70 0.30 -8.88 0.31
CA LEU A 70 0.69 -7.59 -0.25
C LEU A 70 -0.05 -7.30 -1.56
N GLU A 71 -0.19 -8.28 -2.45
CA GLU A 71 -0.96 -8.17 -3.71
C GLU A 71 -2.43 -7.88 -3.44
N ARG A 72 -3.04 -8.55 -2.45
CA ARG A 72 -4.42 -8.27 -2.05
C ARG A 72 -4.58 -6.83 -1.54
N LEU A 73 -3.59 -6.31 -0.81
CA LEU A 73 -3.60 -4.95 -0.31
C LEU A 73 -3.40 -3.92 -1.44
N ASP A 74 -2.47 -4.17 -2.36
CA ASP A 74 -2.25 -3.37 -3.57
C ASP A 74 -3.54 -3.29 -4.41
N GLY A 75 -4.20 -4.42 -4.63
CA GLY A 75 -5.49 -4.46 -5.35
C GLY A 75 -6.60 -3.66 -4.64
N LYS A 76 -6.68 -3.72 -3.31
CA LYS A 76 -7.64 -2.90 -2.52
C LYS A 76 -7.35 -1.41 -2.66
N LEU A 77 -6.08 -1.02 -2.53
CA LEU A 77 -5.64 0.37 -2.64
C LEU A 77 -5.88 0.90 -4.06
N GLY A 78 -5.47 0.15 -5.09
CA GLY A 78 -5.68 0.49 -6.48
C GLY A 78 -7.16 0.67 -6.83
N SER A 79 -8.04 -0.21 -6.32
CA SER A 79 -9.49 -0.07 -6.49
C SER A 79 -10.04 1.17 -5.76
N ALA A 80 -9.57 1.45 -4.54
CA ALA A 80 -9.98 2.65 -3.80
C ALA A 80 -9.57 3.93 -4.52
N LEU A 81 -8.31 4.02 -4.96
CA LEU A 81 -7.77 5.14 -5.72
C LEU A 81 -8.56 5.32 -7.02
N ALA A 82 -8.77 4.27 -7.81
CA ALA A 82 -9.55 4.35 -9.04
C ALA A 82 -10.96 4.95 -8.87
N MET A 83 -11.58 4.79 -7.69
CA MET A 83 -12.89 5.39 -7.40
C MET A 83 -12.82 6.87 -7.01
N VAL A 84 -11.71 7.33 -6.42
CA VAL A 84 -11.60 8.69 -5.83
C VAL A 84 -10.72 9.65 -6.64
N CYS A 85 -9.91 9.15 -7.57
CA CYS A 85 -9.08 9.97 -8.45
C CYS A 85 -9.95 10.64 -9.51
N ILE A 86 -10.12 11.96 -9.40
CA ILE A 86 -10.77 12.75 -10.45
C ILE A 86 -9.78 12.95 -11.57
N SER A 87 -10.08 12.45 -12.78
CA SER A 87 -9.31 12.84 -13.97
C SER A 87 -9.37 14.36 -14.13
N SER A 88 -8.20 15.02 -14.19
CA SER A 88 -8.05 16.46 -14.39
C SER A 88 -8.77 17.01 -15.65
N GLU A 89 -9.34 16.12 -16.48
CA GLU A 89 -10.17 16.46 -17.63
C GLU A 89 -11.58 16.97 -17.28
N LEU A 90 -12.06 16.82 -16.04
CA LEU A 90 -13.39 17.29 -15.63
C LEU A 90 -13.53 18.81 -15.43
N LYS A 91 -12.47 19.61 -15.67
CA LYS A 91 -12.49 21.08 -15.49
C LYS A 91 -12.60 21.92 -16.76
N THR A 92 -12.75 21.34 -17.95
CA THR A 92 -12.81 22.10 -19.22
C THR A 92 -14.05 21.82 -20.07
N THR A 93 -15.24 21.78 -19.46
CA THR A 93 -16.51 21.90 -20.23
C THR A 93 -17.48 22.86 -19.55
N LYS A 94 -17.08 24.13 -19.46
CA LYS A 94 -18.04 25.23 -19.43
C LYS A 94 -17.51 26.44 -20.20
N LYS A 95 -17.90 26.52 -21.47
CA LYS A 95 -18.29 27.70 -22.26
C LYS A 95 -18.20 27.35 -23.74
N PHE A 96 -19.34 27.08 -24.38
CA PHE A 96 -20.08 28.03 -25.20
C PHE A 96 -21.50 27.53 -25.38
#